data_AF-A0A2R7R277-F1
#
_entry.id   AF-A0A2R7R277-F1
#
_cell.length_a   1.000
_cell.length_b   1.000
_cell.length_c   1.000
_cell.angle_alpha   90.00
_cell.angle_beta   90.00
_cell.angle_gamma   90.00
#
_symmetry.space_group_name_H-M   'P 1'
#
loop_
_entity.id
_entity.type
_entity.pdbx_description
1 polymer ?
#
loop_
_entity_poly.entity_id
_entity_poly.type
_entity_poly.pdbx_seq_one_letter_code
_entity_poly.pdbx_strand_id
1 'polypeptide(L)'
;MPPELQALLKQRVIAPVYSREQRVQRLVHMIFDEDAMHLAYDPYATQTLTETWQNRRANCLSFTLLFVTLARAAGIDARVQEVAQVVTWYEDQGAIYNIGHVNAGVNLDGRIAVVDLDRNVLYDRYGPQQIDPSRALAHFYNNRGAMRMSEGDLVQARAYFQAALAQDPAFVAGWNNLGVLDARSGNLADAERDYRTALGIKPRNIASLTNASALYRRLGDTRQAGLLARRLQQVQRNDPFVQFRLGNEAEQRRDYADAIRAYRRAISLYGTAHQFHFGLARAYFLAGDNRRASVEMSKARDLASPNAGFLKAQYQAKLDSLHRLRQGTAAIN
;
A
#
# COMPACT_ATOMS: atom_id res chain seq x y z
N MET A 1 19.04 -1.87 -19.36
CA MET A 1 18.65 -0.45 -19.48
C MET A 1 18.86 -0.05 -20.93
N PRO A 2 17.87 0.55 -21.61
CA PRO A 2 18.03 1.06 -22.98
C PRO A 2 19.20 2.05 -23.09
N PRO A 3 19.98 2.05 -24.19
CA PRO A 3 21.12 2.96 -24.36
C PRO A 3 20.75 4.45 -24.26
N GLU A 4 19.60 4.85 -24.79
CA GLU A 4 19.10 6.22 -24.75
C GLU A 4 18.78 6.66 -23.33
N LEU A 5 18.16 5.78 -22.54
CA LEU A 5 17.89 6.03 -21.13
C LEU A 5 19.20 6.13 -20.32
N GLN A 6 20.19 5.30 -20.64
CA GLN A 6 21.51 5.39 -20.01
C GLN A 6 22.22 6.71 -20.34
N ALA A 7 22.14 7.15 -21.60
CA ALA A 7 22.69 8.43 -22.04
C ALA A 7 22.01 9.62 -21.32
N LEU A 8 20.67 9.59 -21.23
CA LEU A 8 19.88 10.60 -20.52
C LEU A 8 20.25 10.66 -19.03
N LEU A 9 20.34 9.50 -18.37
CA LEU A 9 20.78 9.40 -16.97
C LEU A 9 22.17 10.00 -16.78
N LYS A 10 23.11 9.67 -17.68
CA LYS A 10 24.46 10.19 -17.62
C LYS A 10 24.47 11.72 -17.74
N GLN A 11 23.73 12.25 -18.71
CA GLN A 11 23.67 13.69 -18.98
C GLN A 11 23.00 14.49 -17.85
N ARG A 12 21.85 14.02 -17.35
CA ARG A 12 20.99 14.81 -16.44
C ARG A 12 21.31 14.61 -14.95
N VAL A 13 21.93 13.48 -14.59
CA VAL A 13 22.11 13.07 -13.18
C VAL A 13 23.56 12.79 -12.82
N ILE A 14 24.33 12.09 -13.66
CA ILE A 14 25.67 11.58 -13.29
C ILE A 14 26.79 12.59 -13.60
N ALA A 15 26.79 13.17 -14.80
CA ALA A 15 27.87 14.03 -15.28
C ALA A 15 28.00 15.35 -14.51
N PRO A 16 26.90 16.03 -14.10
CA PRO A 16 27.03 17.23 -13.29
C PRO A 16 27.47 16.91 -11.85
N VAL A 17 28.21 17.84 -11.24
CA VAL A 17 28.67 17.70 -9.85
C VAL A 17 27.52 18.00 -8.90
N TYR A 18 26.96 16.95 -8.31
CA TYR A 18 25.85 17.00 -7.37
C TYR A 18 26.18 16.21 -6.10
N SER A 19 25.70 16.70 -4.95
CA SER A 19 25.56 15.88 -3.74
C SER A 19 24.62 14.69 -3.96
N ARG A 20 24.63 13.71 -3.05
CA ARG A 20 23.75 12.52 -3.16
C ARG A 20 22.27 12.92 -3.16
N GLU A 21 21.89 13.84 -2.29
CA GLU A 21 20.55 14.42 -2.19
C GLU A 21 20.14 15.09 -3.50
N GLN A 22 21.02 15.93 -4.05
CA GLN A 22 20.76 16.59 -5.33
C GLN A 22 20.62 15.56 -6.46
N ARG A 23 21.44 14.49 -6.49
CA ARG A 23 21.29 13.44 -7.50
C ARG A 23 19.93 12.72 -7.40
N VAL A 24 19.45 12.45 -6.19
CA VAL A 24 18.11 11.87 -5.98
C VAL A 24 17.03 12.82 -6.52
N GLN A 25 17.10 14.12 -6.20
CA GLN A 25 16.16 15.11 -6.71
C GLN A 25 16.21 15.18 -8.24
N ARG A 26 17.41 15.28 -8.83
CA ARG A 26 17.60 15.31 -10.29
C ARG A 26 17.10 14.04 -10.97
N LEU A 27 17.21 12.88 -10.32
CA LEU A 27 16.67 11.64 -10.82
C LEU A 27 15.13 11.66 -10.81
N VAL A 28 14.50 12.15 -9.74
CA VAL A 28 13.03 12.32 -9.69
C VAL A 28 12.58 13.27 -10.80
N HIS A 29 13.24 14.43 -10.96
CA HIS A 29 12.97 15.38 -12.04
C HIS A 29 13.09 14.74 -13.42
N MET A 30 14.19 14.02 -13.68
CA MET A 30 14.38 13.31 -14.96
C MET A 30 13.25 12.31 -15.27
N ILE A 31 12.65 11.69 -14.25
CA ILE A 31 11.55 10.73 -14.42
C ILE A 31 10.22 11.42 -14.76
N PHE A 32 9.93 12.59 -14.18
CA PHE A 32 8.61 13.22 -14.31
C PHE A 32 8.56 14.43 -15.25
N ASP A 33 9.67 15.12 -15.48
CA ASP A 33 9.71 16.34 -16.29
C ASP A 33 9.35 16.04 -17.77
N GLU A 34 8.65 16.99 -18.41
CA GLU A 34 8.15 16.83 -19.79
C GLU A 34 9.26 16.77 -20.84
N ASP A 35 10.39 17.43 -20.60
CA ASP A 35 11.57 17.45 -21.47
C ASP A 35 12.48 16.23 -21.27
N ALA A 36 12.04 15.26 -20.47
CA ALA A 36 12.77 14.03 -20.14
C ALA A 36 11.89 12.79 -20.34
N MET A 37 11.63 12.00 -19.28
CA MET A 37 10.87 10.76 -19.39
C MET A 37 9.35 11.00 -19.48
N HIS A 38 8.83 12.11 -18.93
CA HIS A 38 7.39 12.39 -18.83
C HIS A 38 6.58 11.17 -18.35
N LEU A 39 7.04 10.50 -17.27
CA LEU A 39 6.41 9.28 -16.79
C LEU A 39 5.03 9.58 -16.18
N ALA A 40 4.00 8.94 -16.71
CA ALA A 40 2.64 8.99 -16.19
C ALA A 40 2.34 7.79 -15.27
N TYR A 41 1.62 8.02 -14.18
CA TYR A 41 1.12 6.94 -13.34
C TYR A 41 -0.03 6.21 -14.03
N ASP A 42 0.04 4.89 -14.04
CA ASP A 42 -1.02 4.01 -14.50
C ASP A 42 -1.07 2.77 -13.60
N PRO A 43 -2.15 2.53 -12.84
CA PRO A 43 -2.23 1.41 -11.90
C PRO A 43 -2.11 0.03 -12.58
N TYR A 44 -2.43 -0.07 -13.87
CA TYR A 44 -2.37 -1.32 -14.63
C TYR A 44 -1.05 -1.53 -15.37
N ALA A 45 -0.15 -0.53 -15.38
CA ALA A 45 1.14 -0.62 -16.07
C ALA A 45 2.23 -1.31 -15.22
N THR A 46 2.06 -2.61 -14.94
CA THR A 46 3.17 -3.46 -14.47
C THR A 46 4.07 -3.77 -15.67
N GLN A 47 5.24 -3.15 -15.76
CA GLN A 47 6.08 -3.09 -16.95
C GLN A 47 7.55 -3.27 -16.56
N THR A 48 8.32 -3.89 -17.45
CA THR A 48 9.78 -3.91 -17.34
C THR A 48 10.32 -2.49 -17.50
N LEU A 49 11.59 -2.30 -17.16
CA LEU A 49 12.26 -1.02 -17.34
C LEU A 49 12.25 -0.55 -18.82
N THR A 50 12.38 -1.47 -19.77
CA THR A 50 12.34 -1.14 -21.20
C THR A 50 10.94 -0.72 -21.64
N GLU A 51 9.90 -1.48 -21.26
CA GLU A 51 8.51 -1.12 -21.56
C GLU A 51 8.13 0.21 -20.91
N THR A 52 8.54 0.43 -19.66
CA THR A 52 8.27 1.68 -18.93
C THR A 52 8.89 2.89 -19.65
N TRP A 53 10.12 2.76 -20.14
CA TRP A 53 10.79 3.80 -20.92
C TRP A 53 10.07 4.10 -22.24
N GLN A 54 9.63 3.06 -22.95
CA GLN A 54 8.95 3.20 -24.24
C GLN A 54 7.53 3.77 -24.10
N ASN A 55 6.76 3.24 -23.15
CA ASN A 55 5.35 3.56 -22.99
C ASN A 55 5.11 4.78 -22.10
N ARG A 56 6.14 5.22 -21.35
CA ARG A 56 6.07 6.33 -20.38
C ARG A 56 4.94 6.16 -19.35
N ARG A 57 4.63 4.92 -18.99
CA ARG A 57 3.58 4.56 -18.02
C ARG A 57 4.13 3.59 -16.99
N ALA A 58 3.79 3.77 -15.73
CA ALA A 58 4.19 2.88 -14.65
C ALA A 58 3.17 2.87 -13.50
N ASN A 59 2.97 1.69 -12.91
CA ASN A 59 2.42 1.61 -11.56
C ASN A 59 3.53 1.73 -10.50
N CYS A 60 3.18 1.59 -9.21
CA CYS A 60 4.11 1.71 -8.09
C CYS A 60 5.31 0.76 -8.21
N LEU A 61 5.08 -0.49 -8.62
CA LEU A 61 6.14 -1.49 -8.75
C LEU A 61 7.07 -1.17 -9.92
N SER A 62 6.54 -0.90 -11.12
CA SER A 62 7.35 -0.56 -12.29
C SER A 62 8.20 0.69 -12.04
N PHE A 63 7.61 1.71 -11.43
CA PHE A 63 8.32 2.91 -11.02
C PHE A 63 9.41 2.61 -10.00
N THR A 64 9.11 1.82 -8.97
CA THR A 64 10.09 1.49 -7.93
C THR A 64 11.29 0.73 -8.52
N LEU A 65 11.03 -0.24 -9.40
CA LEU A 65 12.09 -0.99 -10.08
C LEU A 65 12.91 -0.08 -11.01
N LEU A 66 12.25 0.79 -11.77
CA LEU A 66 12.89 1.80 -12.62
C LEU A 66 13.79 2.72 -11.78
N PHE A 67 13.22 3.33 -10.75
CA PHE A 67 13.91 4.28 -9.88
C PHE A 67 15.12 3.63 -9.20
N VAL A 68 14.96 2.47 -8.57
CA VAL A 68 16.07 1.76 -7.90
C VAL A 68 17.18 1.40 -8.90
N THR A 69 16.81 0.98 -10.12
CA THR A 69 17.80 0.64 -11.15
C THR A 69 18.58 1.88 -11.61
N LEU A 70 17.88 2.98 -11.88
CA LEU A 70 18.52 4.25 -12.28
C LEU A 70 19.37 4.85 -11.15
N ALA A 71 18.87 4.79 -9.91
CA ALA A 71 19.57 5.27 -8.73
C ALA A 71 20.89 4.52 -8.53
N ARG A 72 20.86 3.18 -8.57
CA ARG A 72 22.08 2.35 -8.46
C ARG A 72 23.06 2.65 -9.59
N ALA A 73 22.58 2.81 -10.82
CA ALA A 73 23.42 3.20 -11.95
C ALA A 73 24.05 4.60 -11.79
N ALA A 74 23.42 5.49 -11.03
CA ALA A 74 23.95 6.81 -10.67
C ALA A 74 24.81 6.82 -9.40
N GLY A 75 25.12 5.64 -8.83
CA GLY A 75 25.92 5.50 -7.61
C GLY A 75 25.18 5.83 -6.32
N ILE A 76 23.85 5.78 -6.34
CA ILE A 76 22.99 6.00 -5.17
C ILE A 76 22.65 4.65 -4.54
N ASP A 77 22.81 4.54 -3.21
CA ASP A 77 22.40 3.37 -2.44
C ASP A 77 20.87 3.34 -2.31
N ALA A 78 20.23 2.59 -3.22
CA ALA A 78 18.79 2.44 -3.29
C ALA A 78 18.38 0.95 -3.23
N ARG A 79 17.24 0.68 -2.59
CA ARG A 79 16.66 -0.66 -2.44
C ARG A 79 15.15 -0.62 -2.58
N VAL A 80 14.59 -1.73 -3.06
CA VAL A 80 13.14 -1.96 -3.05
C VAL A 80 12.74 -2.29 -1.61
N GLN A 81 11.61 -1.75 -1.18
CA GLN A 81 11.01 -2.06 0.11
C GLN A 81 9.56 -2.52 -0.11
N GLU A 82 9.17 -3.58 0.58
CA GLU A 82 7.78 -4.01 0.68
C GLU A 82 7.09 -3.19 1.77
N VAL A 83 5.90 -2.68 1.45
CA VAL A 83 5.05 -2.00 2.42
C VAL A 83 3.95 -2.95 2.84
N ALA A 84 3.95 -3.31 4.12
CA ALA A 84 3.13 -4.39 4.64
C ALA A 84 1.62 -4.15 4.48
N GLN A 85 1.15 -2.90 4.38
CA GLN A 85 -0.27 -2.58 4.28
C GLN A 85 -0.56 -1.35 3.42
N VAL A 86 -1.05 -1.59 2.20
CA VAL A 86 -1.96 -0.68 1.50
C VAL A 86 -3.27 -1.44 1.38
N VAL A 87 -4.39 -0.82 1.75
CA VAL A 87 -5.71 -1.45 1.65
C VAL A 87 -6.18 -1.44 0.18
N THR A 88 -5.42 -2.08 -0.69
CA THR A 88 -5.77 -2.29 -2.10
C THR A 88 -6.04 -3.77 -2.30
N TRP A 89 -7.19 -4.21 -1.82
CA TRP A 89 -7.76 -5.51 -2.18
C TRP A 89 -8.50 -5.31 -3.50
N TYR A 90 -8.25 -6.18 -4.46
CA TYR A 90 -9.11 -6.26 -5.63
C TYR A 90 -10.09 -7.40 -5.38
N GLU A 91 -11.36 -7.06 -5.26
CA GLU A 91 -12.44 -8.04 -5.20
C GLU A 91 -13.03 -8.18 -6.60
N ASP A 92 -13.00 -9.39 -7.13
CA ASP A 92 -13.59 -9.71 -8.42
C ASP A 92 -14.24 -11.10 -8.34
N GLN A 93 -15.51 -11.17 -8.73
CA GLN A 93 -16.38 -12.35 -8.61
C GLN A 93 -16.42 -12.95 -7.19
N GLY A 94 -16.37 -12.10 -6.16
CA GLY A 94 -16.41 -12.52 -4.76
C GLY A 94 -15.12 -13.17 -4.24
N ALA A 95 -14.02 -13.09 -5.01
CA ALA A 95 -12.68 -13.52 -4.61
C ALA A 95 -11.74 -12.33 -4.51
N ILE A 96 -10.85 -12.34 -3.51
CA ILE A 96 -9.87 -11.28 -3.26
C ILE A 96 -8.51 -11.72 -3.79
N TYR A 97 -7.97 -11.01 -4.79
CA TYR A 97 -6.58 -11.18 -5.20
C TYR A 97 -5.72 -10.02 -4.69
N ASN A 98 -4.47 -10.32 -4.35
CA ASN A 98 -3.55 -9.36 -3.75
C ASN A 98 -2.52 -8.88 -4.76
N ILE A 99 -2.39 -7.57 -4.85
CA ILE A 99 -1.29 -6.87 -5.50
C ILE A 99 -0.62 -6.11 -4.36
N GLY A 100 0.59 -6.53 -4.00
CA GLY A 100 1.35 -5.88 -2.93
C GLY A 100 1.78 -4.46 -3.33
N HIS A 101 2.15 -3.65 -2.35
CA HIS A 101 2.75 -2.33 -2.59
C HIS A 101 4.24 -2.36 -2.26
N VAL A 102 5.04 -1.73 -3.12
CA VAL A 102 6.46 -1.54 -2.90
C VAL A 102 6.83 -0.08 -3.14
N ASN A 103 7.92 0.35 -2.50
CA ASN A 103 8.52 1.66 -2.73
C ASN A 103 10.04 1.60 -2.72
N ALA A 104 10.69 2.73 -3.03
CA ALA A 104 12.14 2.81 -3.06
C ALA A 104 12.68 3.46 -1.77
N GLY A 105 13.52 2.75 -1.05
CA GLY A 105 14.31 3.28 0.05
C GLY A 105 15.68 3.72 -0.44
N VAL A 106 16.09 4.94 -0.10
CA VAL A 106 17.38 5.54 -0.46
C VAL A 106 18.16 5.90 0.79
N ASN A 107 19.43 5.49 0.86
CA ASN A 107 20.32 5.87 1.94
C ASN A 107 21.00 7.21 1.65
N LEU A 108 20.74 8.20 2.49
CA LEU A 108 21.29 9.55 2.45
C LEU A 108 22.02 9.82 3.76
N ASP A 109 23.30 9.44 3.77
CA ASP A 109 24.24 9.66 4.88
C ASP A 109 23.70 9.20 6.24
N GLY A 110 23.20 7.95 6.28
CA GLY A 110 22.66 7.31 7.48
C GLY A 110 21.17 7.53 7.70
N ARG A 111 20.52 8.36 6.88
CA ARG A 111 19.05 8.54 6.88
C ARG A 111 18.44 7.79 5.70
N ILE A 112 17.34 7.09 5.93
CA ILE A 112 16.58 6.44 4.85
C ILE A 112 15.50 7.42 4.37
N ALA A 113 15.62 7.89 3.13
CA ALA A 113 14.55 8.58 2.43
C ALA A 113 13.69 7.57 1.66
N VAL A 114 12.37 7.78 1.66
CA VAL A 114 11.43 6.94 0.90
C VAL A 114 10.97 7.73 -0.33
N VAL A 115 11.04 7.09 -1.49
CA VAL A 115 10.50 7.57 -2.76
C VAL A 115 9.35 6.64 -3.15
N ASP A 116 8.14 7.18 -3.14
CA ASP A 116 6.90 6.46 -3.41
C ASP A 116 6.00 7.29 -4.33
N LEU A 117 5.25 6.63 -5.21
CA LEU A 117 4.24 7.26 -6.05
C LEU A 117 2.92 7.49 -5.29
N ASP A 118 2.65 6.67 -4.28
CA ASP A 118 1.46 6.82 -3.46
C ASP A 118 1.75 7.67 -2.21
N ARG A 119 1.09 8.83 -2.13
CA ARG A 119 1.23 9.78 -1.01
C ARG A 119 0.38 9.40 0.20
N ASN A 120 -0.52 8.42 0.08
CA ASN A 120 -1.52 8.05 1.08
C ASN A 120 -1.21 6.71 1.77
N VAL A 121 -0.01 6.17 1.58
CA VAL A 121 0.42 4.91 2.18
C VAL A 121 0.49 5.03 3.70
N LEU A 122 -0.20 4.11 4.37
CA LEU A 122 -0.15 3.98 5.81
C LEU A 122 0.91 2.95 6.18
N TYR A 123 1.89 3.38 6.98
CA TYR A 123 2.93 2.49 7.46
C TYR A 123 2.54 1.86 8.79
N ASP A 124 2.71 0.55 8.88
CA ASP A 124 2.62 -0.15 10.16
C ASP A 124 3.81 0.18 11.07
N ARG A 125 3.82 -0.41 12.27
CA ARG A 125 4.87 -0.22 13.27
C ARG A 125 6.27 -0.66 12.80
N TYR A 126 6.36 -1.49 11.77
CA TYR A 126 7.63 -1.96 11.23
C TYR A 126 8.11 -1.05 10.10
N GLY A 127 7.19 -0.36 9.42
CA GLY A 127 7.49 0.49 8.29
C GLY A 127 7.91 -0.30 7.04
N PRO A 128 8.35 0.37 5.98
CA PRO A 128 8.83 -0.29 4.76
C PRO A 128 9.98 -1.25 5.06
N GLN A 129 9.84 -2.51 4.67
CA GLN A 129 10.86 -3.54 4.87
C GLN A 129 11.66 -3.71 3.59
N GLN A 130 12.99 -3.61 3.68
CA GLN A 130 13.84 -3.91 2.52
C GLN A 130 13.62 -5.36 2.07
N ILE A 131 13.51 -5.55 0.76
CA ILE A 131 13.39 -6.88 0.14
C ILE A 131 14.54 -7.15 -0.83
N ASP A 132 14.83 -8.43 -1.03
CA ASP A 132 15.79 -8.88 -2.03
C ASP A 132 15.21 -8.81 -3.46
N PRO A 133 16.06 -8.92 -4.50
CA PRO A 133 15.61 -8.89 -5.89
C PRO A 133 14.63 -10.02 -6.27
N SER A 134 14.75 -11.22 -5.70
CA SER A 134 13.86 -12.35 -5.99
C SER A 134 12.45 -12.07 -5.49
N ARG A 135 12.32 -11.51 -4.27
CA ARG A 135 11.03 -11.04 -3.75
C ARG A 135 10.43 -9.93 -4.61
N ALA A 136 11.25 -9.00 -5.12
CA ALA A 136 10.78 -7.94 -6.01
C ALA A 136 10.29 -8.49 -7.37
N LEU A 137 10.96 -9.51 -7.91
CA LEU A 137 10.51 -10.23 -9.10
C LEU A 137 9.23 -11.04 -8.85
N ALA A 138 9.06 -11.62 -7.67
CA ALA A 138 7.83 -12.29 -7.28
C ALA A 138 6.63 -11.33 -7.33
N HIS A 139 6.77 -10.11 -6.79
CA HIS A 139 5.77 -9.04 -6.95
C HIS A 139 5.48 -8.73 -8.42
N PHE A 140 6.53 -8.63 -9.25
CA PHE A 140 6.39 -8.30 -10.68
C PHE A 140 5.56 -9.34 -11.43
N TYR A 141 5.94 -10.61 -11.29
CA TYR A 141 5.23 -11.70 -11.93
C TYR A 141 3.81 -11.86 -11.38
N ASN A 142 3.60 -11.70 -10.07
CA ASN A 142 2.26 -11.76 -9.50
C ASN A 142 1.35 -10.65 -10.02
N ASN A 143 1.85 -9.43 -10.17
CA ASN A 143 1.05 -8.32 -10.69
C ASN A 143 0.68 -8.55 -12.16
N ARG A 144 1.62 -9.07 -12.98
CA ARG A 144 1.33 -9.50 -14.35
C ARG A 144 0.29 -10.62 -14.39
N GLY A 145 0.39 -11.59 -13.49
CA GLY A 145 -0.57 -12.69 -13.38
C GLY A 145 -1.97 -12.20 -13.01
N ALA A 146 -2.07 -11.28 -12.05
CA ALA A 146 -3.33 -10.66 -11.65
C ALA A 146 -3.98 -9.87 -12.80
N MET A 147 -3.18 -9.14 -13.58
CA MET A 147 -3.65 -8.43 -14.78
C MET A 147 -4.20 -9.40 -15.83
N ARG A 148 -3.44 -10.45 -16.20
CA ARG A 148 -3.93 -11.48 -17.14
C ARG A 148 -5.18 -12.18 -16.64
N MET A 149 -5.27 -12.44 -15.34
CA MET A 149 -6.46 -13.04 -14.73
C MET A 149 -7.67 -12.13 -14.86
N SER A 150 -7.52 -10.81 -14.67
CA SER A 150 -8.60 -9.83 -14.86
C SER A 150 -9.02 -9.68 -16.33
N GLU A 151 -8.10 -9.92 -17.27
CA GLU A 151 -8.37 -9.95 -18.72
C GLU A 151 -9.04 -11.26 -19.16
N GLY A 152 -9.18 -12.24 -18.27
CA GLY A 152 -9.73 -13.58 -18.57
C GLY A 152 -8.71 -14.57 -19.15
N ASP A 153 -7.45 -14.16 -19.34
CA ASP A 153 -6.37 -15.06 -19.79
C ASP A 153 -5.82 -15.87 -18.60
N LEU A 154 -6.57 -16.90 -18.23
CA LEU A 154 -6.24 -17.77 -17.09
C LEU A 154 -4.98 -18.60 -17.34
N VAL A 155 -4.62 -18.87 -18.61
CA VAL A 155 -3.42 -19.64 -18.95
C VAL A 155 -2.18 -18.83 -18.64
N GLN A 156 -2.09 -17.59 -19.15
CA GLN A 156 -0.95 -16.72 -18.86
C GLN A 156 -0.93 -16.29 -17.40
N ALA A 157 -2.09 -16.06 -16.78
CA ALA A 157 -2.17 -15.75 -15.37
C ALA A 157 -1.50 -16.82 -14.51
N ARG A 158 -1.79 -18.11 -14.77
CA ARG A 158 -1.16 -19.22 -14.06
C ARG A 158 0.36 -19.24 -14.26
N ALA A 159 0.82 -19.11 -15.51
CA ALA A 159 2.24 -19.10 -15.82
C ALA A 159 2.98 -17.99 -15.04
N TYR A 160 2.39 -16.81 -14.97
CA TYR A 160 2.95 -15.69 -14.20
C TYR A 160 2.92 -15.94 -12.68
N PHE A 161 1.84 -16.47 -12.11
CA PHE A 161 1.84 -16.78 -10.68
C PHE A 161 2.84 -17.89 -10.32
N GLN A 162 3.01 -18.91 -11.18
CA GLN A 162 4.05 -19.92 -11.01
C GLN A 162 5.46 -19.32 -11.12
N ALA A 163 5.68 -18.40 -12.07
CA ALA A 163 6.94 -17.67 -12.16
C ALA A 163 7.21 -16.85 -10.89
N ALA A 164 6.19 -16.22 -10.30
CA ALA A 164 6.34 -15.50 -9.03
C ALA A 164 6.80 -16.42 -7.89
N LEU A 165 6.17 -17.59 -7.76
CA LEU A 165 6.49 -18.58 -6.74
C LEU A 165 7.83 -19.29 -6.97
N ALA A 166 8.29 -19.38 -8.22
CA ALA A 166 9.64 -19.85 -8.53
C ALA A 166 10.71 -18.85 -8.06
N GLN A 167 10.42 -17.55 -8.02
CA GLN A 167 11.32 -16.55 -7.45
C GLN A 167 11.28 -16.56 -5.92
N ASP A 168 10.09 -16.68 -5.34
CA ASP A 168 9.90 -16.72 -3.90
C ASP A 168 8.77 -17.68 -3.50
N PRO A 169 9.12 -18.91 -3.07
CA PRO A 169 8.14 -19.89 -2.61
C PRO A 169 7.38 -19.47 -1.33
N ALA A 170 7.89 -18.51 -0.57
CA ALA A 170 7.21 -17.95 0.61
C ALA A 170 6.30 -16.75 0.25
N PHE A 171 6.10 -16.47 -1.04
CA PHE A 171 5.27 -15.35 -1.48
C PHE A 171 3.77 -15.64 -1.36
N VAL A 172 3.21 -15.29 -0.20
CA VAL A 172 1.80 -15.51 0.17
C VAL A 172 0.81 -15.00 -0.89
N ALA A 173 1.09 -13.85 -1.51
CA ALA A 173 0.19 -13.30 -2.54
C ALA A 173 0.11 -14.20 -3.78
N GLY A 174 1.23 -14.80 -4.20
CA GLY A 174 1.29 -15.75 -5.31
C GLY A 174 0.44 -16.99 -5.04
N TRP A 175 0.57 -17.61 -3.87
CA TRP A 175 -0.25 -18.76 -3.46
C TRP A 175 -1.74 -18.42 -3.37
N ASN A 176 -2.08 -17.26 -2.78
CA ASN A 176 -3.45 -16.79 -2.73
C ASN A 176 -4.04 -16.64 -4.14
N ASN A 177 -3.30 -16.02 -5.05
CA ASN A 177 -3.79 -15.71 -6.38
C ASN A 177 -3.86 -16.94 -7.28
N LEU A 178 -2.97 -17.93 -7.13
CA LEU A 178 -3.16 -19.26 -7.71
C LEU A 178 -4.45 -19.92 -7.21
N GLY A 179 -4.70 -19.88 -5.90
CA GLY A 179 -5.94 -20.42 -5.34
C GLY A 179 -7.20 -19.74 -5.88
N VAL A 180 -7.14 -18.42 -6.12
CA VAL A 180 -8.23 -17.66 -6.77
C VAL A 180 -8.43 -18.14 -8.20
N LEU A 181 -7.36 -18.27 -8.96
CA LEU A 181 -7.39 -18.75 -10.33
C LEU A 181 -7.97 -20.16 -10.41
N ASP A 182 -7.49 -21.08 -9.58
CA ASP A 182 -7.96 -22.47 -9.52
C ASP A 182 -9.43 -22.56 -9.13
N ALA A 183 -9.88 -21.75 -8.16
CA ALA A 183 -11.29 -21.70 -7.79
C ALA A 183 -12.19 -21.21 -8.94
N ARG A 184 -11.72 -20.24 -9.74
CA ARG A 184 -12.42 -19.74 -10.94
C ARG A 184 -12.47 -20.79 -12.05
N SER A 185 -11.40 -21.55 -12.24
CA SER A 185 -11.32 -22.65 -13.21
C SER A 185 -12.07 -23.92 -12.77
N GLY A 186 -12.61 -23.96 -11.55
CA GLY A 186 -13.31 -25.13 -11.02
C GLY A 186 -12.41 -26.20 -10.41
N ASN A 187 -11.10 -25.96 -10.34
CA ASN A 187 -10.10 -26.86 -9.75
C ASN A 187 -10.08 -26.69 -8.22
N LEU A 188 -11.16 -27.05 -7.55
CA LEU A 188 -11.37 -26.71 -6.14
C LEU A 188 -10.34 -27.35 -5.20
N ALA A 189 -9.83 -28.54 -5.53
CA ALA A 189 -8.80 -29.22 -4.75
C ALA A 189 -7.45 -28.48 -4.79
N ASP A 190 -7.05 -27.98 -5.97
CA ASP A 190 -5.85 -27.16 -6.11
C ASP A 190 -6.00 -25.82 -5.40
N ALA A 191 -7.18 -25.20 -5.51
CA ALA A 191 -7.48 -23.98 -4.78
C ALA A 191 -7.35 -24.16 -3.26
N GLU A 192 -7.88 -25.27 -2.71
CA GLU A 192 -7.75 -25.59 -1.29
C GLU A 192 -6.28 -25.74 -0.89
N ARG A 193 -5.51 -26.52 -1.66
CA ARG A 193 -4.08 -26.71 -1.41
C ARG A 193 -3.34 -25.36 -1.37
N ASP A 194 -3.57 -24.50 -2.36
CA ASP A 194 -2.84 -23.25 -2.50
C ASP A 194 -3.22 -22.24 -1.41
N TYR A 195 -4.50 -22.17 -1.03
CA TYR A 195 -4.91 -21.39 0.15
C TYR A 195 -4.34 -21.92 1.47
N ARG A 196 -4.28 -23.24 1.63
CA ARG A 196 -3.67 -23.86 2.82
C ARG A 196 -2.18 -23.56 2.89
N THR A 197 -1.47 -23.57 1.76
CA THR A 197 -0.07 -23.16 1.69
C THR A 197 0.10 -21.69 2.08
N ALA A 198 -0.72 -20.78 1.52
CA ALA A 198 -0.69 -19.37 1.87
C ALA A 198 -0.92 -19.12 3.37
N LEU A 199 -1.89 -19.82 3.97
CA LEU A 199 -2.20 -19.75 5.40
C LEU A 199 -1.20 -20.49 6.29
N GLY A 200 -0.45 -21.45 5.75
CA GLY A 200 0.69 -22.07 6.43
C GLY A 200 1.85 -21.08 6.58
N ILE A 201 2.12 -20.29 5.54
CA ILE A 201 3.18 -19.27 5.54
C ILE A 201 2.78 -18.04 6.38
N LYS A 202 1.59 -17.46 6.12
CA LYS A 202 1.07 -16.29 6.85
C LYS A 202 -0.33 -16.59 7.38
N PRO A 203 -0.43 -17.13 8.60
CA PRO A 203 -1.70 -17.62 9.13
C PRO A 203 -2.76 -16.54 9.40
N ARG A 204 -2.35 -15.27 9.41
CA ARG A 204 -3.23 -14.10 9.58
C ARG A 204 -3.45 -13.33 8.28
N ASN A 205 -3.13 -13.89 7.11
CA ASN A 205 -3.39 -13.23 5.83
C ASN A 205 -4.90 -13.09 5.60
N ILE A 206 -5.39 -11.85 5.53
CA ILE A 206 -6.81 -11.53 5.42
C ILE A 206 -7.42 -12.10 4.13
N ALA A 207 -6.79 -11.87 2.98
CA ALA A 207 -7.30 -12.33 1.69
C ALA A 207 -7.38 -13.87 1.61
N SER A 208 -6.34 -14.58 2.04
CA SER A 208 -6.35 -16.05 2.04
C SER A 208 -7.38 -16.61 3.01
N LEU A 209 -7.59 -15.98 4.17
CA LEU A 209 -8.67 -16.39 5.09
C LEU A 209 -10.06 -16.18 4.46
N THR A 210 -10.27 -15.04 3.80
CA THR A 210 -11.54 -14.75 3.11
C THR A 210 -11.80 -15.75 1.99
N ASN A 211 -10.83 -15.96 1.11
CA ASN A 211 -11.00 -16.83 -0.05
C ASN A 211 -11.14 -18.30 0.34
N ALA A 212 -10.33 -18.79 1.28
CA ALA A 212 -10.46 -20.14 1.79
C ALA A 212 -11.82 -20.35 2.47
N SER A 213 -12.29 -19.38 3.26
CA SER A 213 -13.62 -19.45 3.87
C SER A 213 -14.72 -19.48 2.81
N ALA A 214 -14.60 -18.73 1.71
CA ALA A 214 -15.54 -18.78 0.60
C ALA A 214 -15.51 -20.14 -0.13
N LEU A 215 -14.31 -20.69 -0.37
CA LEU A 215 -14.14 -22.01 -0.98
C LEU A 215 -14.80 -23.11 -0.16
N TYR A 216 -14.58 -23.18 1.16
CA TYR A 216 -15.21 -24.21 1.99
C TYR A 216 -16.73 -24.08 2.06
N ARG A 217 -17.29 -22.87 1.97
CA ARG A 217 -18.75 -22.71 1.82
C ARG A 217 -19.24 -23.30 0.50
N ARG A 218 -18.52 -23.06 -0.60
CA ARG A 218 -18.84 -23.63 -1.92
C ARG A 218 -18.76 -25.16 -1.92
N LEU A 219 -17.83 -25.73 -1.15
CA LEU A 219 -17.68 -27.18 -0.96
C LEU A 219 -18.72 -27.79 0.01
N GLY A 220 -19.55 -26.99 0.68
CA GLY A 220 -20.50 -27.45 1.69
C GLY A 220 -19.89 -27.73 3.07
N ASP A 221 -18.58 -27.55 3.26
CA ASP A 221 -17.91 -27.69 4.56
C ASP A 221 -18.11 -26.42 5.41
N THR A 222 -19.32 -26.32 5.97
CA THR A 222 -19.72 -25.21 6.85
C THR A 222 -18.88 -25.13 8.12
N ARG A 223 -18.30 -26.25 8.57
CA ARG A 223 -17.46 -26.30 9.78
C ARG A 223 -16.14 -25.57 9.55
N GLN A 224 -15.42 -25.92 8.48
CA GLN A 224 -14.14 -25.26 8.14
C GLN A 224 -14.35 -23.80 7.75
N ALA A 225 -15.40 -23.51 6.97
CA ALA A 225 -15.77 -22.13 6.67
C ALA A 225 -15.98 -21.30 7.95
N GLY A 226 -16.73 -21.83 8.93
CA GLY A 226 -16.97 -21.14 10.20
C GLY A 226 -15.69 -20.92 11.02
N LEU A 227 -14.75 -21.86 11.01
CA LEU A 227 -13.45 -21.72 11.69
C LEU A 227 -12.62 -20.58 11.07
N LEU A 228 -12.51 -20.55 9.74
CA LEU A 228 -11.77 -19.52 9.03
C LEU A 228 -12.43 -18.14 9.17
N ALA A 229 -13.76 -18.07 9.12
CA ALA A 229 -14.50 -16.82 9.31
C ALA A 229 -14.27 -16.23 10.72
N ARG A 230 -14.28 -17.06 11.77
CA ARG A 230 -13.96 -16.60 13.15
C ARG A 230 -12.53 -16.08 13.24
N ARG A 231 -11.58 -16.77 12.60
CA ARG A 231 -10.18 -16.35 12.55
C ARG A 231 -10.02 -15.02 11.80
N LEU A 232 -10.67 -14.86 10.67
CA LEU A 232 -10.70 -13.62 9.89
C LEU A 232 -11.22 -12.46 10.74
N GLN A 233 -12.35 -12.66 11.43
CA GLN A 233 -12.92 -11.66 12.31
C GLN A 233 -11.97 -11.27 13.44
N GLN A 234 -11.28 -12.25 14.05
CA GLN A 234 -10.27 -11.98 15.08
C GLN A 234 -9.08 -11.17 14.53
N VAL A 235 -8.61 -11.49 13.32
CA VAL A 235 -7.54 -10.73 12.65
C VAL A 235 -7.99 -9.29 12.42
N GLN A 236 -9.17 -9.08 11.82
CA GLN A 236 -9.70 -7.75 11.50
C GLN A 236 -9.99 -6.88 12.73
N ARG A 237 -10.50 -7.48 13.82
CA ARG A 237 -10.72 -6.78 15.11
C ARG A 237 -9.43 -6.30 15.79
N ASN A 238 -8.31 -6.90 15.43
CA ASN A 238 -6.99 -6.63 16.00
C ASN A 238 -6.04 -5.98 14.99
N ASP A 239 -6.54 -5.57 13.82
CA ASP A 239 -5.77 -4.86 12.82
C ASP A 239 -6.14 -3.36 12.86
N PRO A 240 -5.20 -2.48 13.26
CA PRO A 240 -5.48 -1.05 13.39
C PRO A 240 -5.93 -0.39 12.08
N PHE A 241 -5.40 -0.83 10.94
CA PHE A 241 -5.70 -0.24 9.63
C PHE A 241 -7.07 -0.69 9.11
N VAL A 242 -7.47 -1.93 9.41
CA VAL A 242 -8.85 -2.37 9.18
C VAL A 242 -9.82 -1.54 10.01
N GLN A 243 -9.52 -1.29 11.29
CA GLN A 243 -10.36 -0.45 12.15
C GLN A 243 -10.41 1.00 11.66
N PHE A 244 -9.29 1.54 11.17
CA PHE A 244 -9.26 2.87 10.57
C PHE A 244 -10.11 2.96 9.30
N ARG A 245 -10.02 1.96 8.41
CA ARG A 245 -10.88 1.87 7.22
C ARG A 245 -12.36 1.81 7.58
N LEU A 246 -12.74 0.98 8.55
CA LEU A 246 -14.13 0.91 9.04
C LEU A 246 -14.60 2.28 9.57
N GLY A 247 -13.70 3.03 10.21
CA GLY A 247 -13.96 4.42 10.62
C GLY A 247 -14.24 5.34 9.43
N ASN A 248 -13.42 5.28 8.38
CA ASN A 248 -13.63 6.07 7.16
C ASN A 248 -14.96 5.71 6.46
N GLU A 249 -15.30 4.42 6.36
CA GLU A 249 -16.56 3.94 5.75
C GLU A 249 -17.79 4.37 6.55
N ALA A 250 -17.74 4.32 7.88
CA ALA A 250 -18.81 4.82 8.73
C ALA A 250 -18.98 6.33 8.59
N GLU A 251 -17.87 7.07 8.54
CA GLU A 251 -17.89 8.53 8.35
C GLU A 251 -18.48 8.94 6.98
N GLN A 252 -18.14 8.22 5.90
CA GLN A 252 -18.73 8.43 4.56
C GLN A 252 -20.25 8.22 4.57
N ARG A 253 -20.72 7.25 5.36
CA ARG A 253 -22.16 7.01 5.60
C ARG A 253 -22.78 7.99 6.60
N ARG A 254 -22.01 8.97 7.11
CA ARG A 254 -22.38 9.94 8.14
C ARG A 254 -22.78 9.31 9.48
N ASP A 255 -22.41 8.05 9.70
CA ASP A 255 -22.54 7.39 11.00
C ASP A 255 -21.32 7.75 11.87
N TYR A 256 -21.37 8.95 12.45
CA TYR A 256 -20.26 9.47 13.23
C TYR A 256 -20.04 8.70 14.53
N ALA A 257 -21.09 8.07 15.09
CA ALA A 257 -20.96 7.26 16.29
C ALA A 257 -20.11 6.01 16.03
N ASP A 258 -20.37 5.31 14.93
CA ASP A 258 -19.61 4.14 14.51
C ASP A 258 -18.18 4.53 14.08
N ALA A 259 -18.04 5.65 13.36
CA ALA A 259 -16.74 6.19 12.98
C ALA A 259 -15.85 6.45 14.21
N ILE A 260 -16.39 7.14 15.22
CA ILE A 260 -15.68 7.42 16.48
C ILE A 260 -15.25 6.12 17.18
N ARG A 261 -16.12 5.10 17.26
CA ARG A 261 -15.76 3.82 17.90
C ARG A 261 -14.63 3.12 17.14
N ALA A 262 -14.72 3.06 15.81
CA ALA A 262 -13.72 2.40 14.97
C ALA A 262 -12.36 3.12 15.02
N TYR A 263 -12.33 4.46 14.91
CA TYR A 263 -11.09 5.22 15.04
C TYR A 263 -10.46 5.10 16.43
N ARG A 264 -11.26 5.13 17.50
CA ARG A 264 -10.74 4.89 18.87
C ARG A 264 -10.13 3.49 18.99
N ARG A 265 -10.73 2.48 18.37
CA ARG A 265 -10.16 1.14 18.34
C ARG A 265 -8.84 1.10 17.57
N ALA A 266 -8.77 1.76 16.40
CA ALA A 266 -7.54 1.89 15.63
C ALA A 266 -6.41 2.53 16.45
N ILE A 267 -6.70 3.65 17.14
CA ILE A 267 -5.75 4.34 18.03
C ILE A 267 -5.33 3.44 19.20
N SER A 268 -6.25 2.67 19.79
CA SER A 268 -5.91 1.75 20.89
C SER A 268 -4.97 0.62 20.46
N LEU A 269 -5.01 0.24 19.18
CA LEU A 269 -4.17 -0.81 18.60
C LEU A 269 -2.83 -0.25 18.10
N TYR A 270 -2.83 0.99 17.60
CA TYR A 270 -1.64 1.67 17.08
C TYR A 270 -1.80 3.20 17.17
N GLY A 271 -1.39 3.76 18.31
CA GLY A 271 -1.62 5.17 18.64
C GLY A 271 -0.62 6.17 18.05
N THR A 272 0.40 5.73 17.32
CA THR A 272 1.42 6.64 16.75
C THR A 272 1.10 7.07 15.32
N ALA A 273 0.06 6.50 14.69
CA ALA A 273 -0.40 6.94 13.38
C ALA A 273 -1.21 8.24 13.50
N HIS A 274 -0.60 9.36 13.10
CA HIS A 274 -1.27 10.67 13.12
C HIS A 274 -2.57 10.69 12.29
N GLN A 275 -2.66 9.86 11.23
CA GLN A 275 -3.84 9.74 10.38
C GLN A 275 -5.06 9.24 11.18
N PHE A 276 -4.87 8.40 12.19
CA PHE A 276 -5.96 7.88 13.01
C PHE A 276 -6.52 8.96 13.92
N HIS A 277 -5.63 9.75 14.54
CA HIS A 277 -6.01 10.91 15.33
C HIS A 277 -6.69 11.98 14.47
N PHE A 278 -6.21 12.21 13.25
CA PHE A 278 -6.84 13.13 12.31
C PHE A 278 -8.26 12.66 11.91
N GLY A 279 -8.43 11.37 11.61
CA GLY A 279 -9.74 10.78 11.33
C GLY A 279 -10.70 10.92 12.51
N LEU A 280 -10.24 10.62 13.73
CA LEU A 280 -11.05 10.80 14.94
C LEU A 280 -11.41 12.27 15.21
N ALA A 281 -10.47 13.20 15.01
CA ALA A 281 -10.72 14.63 15.14
C ALA A 281 -11.81 15.11 14.18
N ARG A 282 -11.74 14.64 12.93
CA ARG A 282 -12.74 14.95 11.89
C ARG A 282 -14.12 14.37 12.24
N ALA A 283 -14.18 13.13 12.71
CA ALA A 283 -15.44 12.52 13.14
C ALA A 283 -16.07 13.25 14.33
N TYR A 284 -15.27 13.67 15.32
CA TYR A 284 -15.78 14.50 16.42
C TYR A 284 -16.31 15.85 15.94
N PHE A 285 -15.59 16.51 15.04
CA PHE A 285 -16.04 17.77 14.45
C PHE A 285 -17.38 17.63 13.72
N LEU A 286 -17.50 16.60 12.87
CA LEU A 286 -18.74 16.31 12.13
C LEU A 286 -19.90 15.91 13.06
N ALA A 287 -19.61 15.32 14.22
CA ALA A 287 -20.58 15.06 15.28
C ALA A 287 -20.88 16.27 16.18
N GLY A 288 -20.26 17.43 15.94
CA GLY A 288 -20.45 18.66 16.72
C GLY A 288 -19.61 18.77 18.00
N ASP A 289 -18.77 17.77 18.32
CA ASP A 289 -17.88 17.81 19.50
C ASP A 289 -16.55 18.50 19.18
N ASN A 290 -16.61 19.83 19.01
CA ASN A 290 -15.45 20.66 18.69
C ASN A 290 -14.34 20.58 19.76
N ARG A 291 -14.71 20.28 21.01
CA ARG A 291 -13.77 20.14 22.13
C ARG A 291 -12.89 18.91 21.92
N ARG A 292 -13.49 17.73 21.72
CA ARG A 292 -12.71 16.50 21.48
C ARG A 292 -12.01 16.54 20.12
N ALA A 293 -12.62 17.16 19.11
CA ALA A 293 -11.98 17.39 17.82
C ALA A 293 -10.63 18.12 17.96
N SER A 294 -10.59 19.19 18.77
CA SER A 294 -9.37 19.97 19.00
C SER A 294 -8.26 19.13 19.67
N VAL A 295 -8.62 18.29 20.64
CA VAL A 295 -7.67 17.42 21.35
C VAL A 295 -7.01 16.43 20.39
N GLU A 296 -7.81 15.75 19.57
CA GLU A 296 -7.30 14.74 18.64
C GLU A 296 -6.54 15.39 17.46
N MET A 297 -6.94 16.61 17.04
CA MET A 297 -6.19 17.36 16.03
C MET A 297 -4.80 17.77 16.53
N SER A 298 -4.67 18.17 17.81
CA SER A 298 -3.35 18.44 18.41
C SER A 298 -2.48 17.20 18.39
N LYS A 299 -3.01 16.03 18.79
CA LYS A 299 -2.26 14.77 18.73
C LYS A 299 -1.82 14.43 17.32
N ALA A 300 -2.68 14.62 16.31
CA ALA A 300 -2.32 14.40 14.91
C ALA A 300 -1.16 15.31 14.46
N ARG A 301 -1.16 16.58 14.87
CA ARG A 301 -0.04 17.51 14.63
C ARG A 301 1.25 17.06 15.31
N ASP A 302 1.17 16.65 16.57
CA ASP A 302 2.34 16.31 17.37
C ASP A 302 2.98 15.00 16.91
N LEU A 303 2.17 14.05 16.44
CA LEU A 303 2.61 12.76 15.88
C LEU A 303 3.06 12.85 14.41
N ALA A 304 2.76 13.94 13.69
CA ALA A 304 3.27 14.11 12.34
C ALA A 304 4.81 14.16 12.37
N SER A 305 5.45 13.51 11.40
CA SER A 305 6.91 13.41 11.32
C SER A 305 7.60 14.77 11.55
N PRO A 306 8.72 14.85 12.29
CA PRO A 306 9.43 16.11 12.53
C PRO A 306 9.75 16.91 11.26
N ASN A 307 9.99 16.20 10.14
CA ASN A 307 10.31 16.81 8.84
C ASN A 307 9.07 17.15 8.00
N ALA A 308 7.86 16.85 8.47
CA ALA A 308 6.60 17.13 7.78
C ALA A 308 6.07 18.53 8.11
N GLY A 309 6.91 19.57 7.96
CA GLY A 309 6.57 20.96 8.32
C GLY A 309 5.28 21.46 7.67
N PHE A 310 5.06 21.12 6.39
CA PHE A 310 3.83 21.43 5.68
C PHE A 310 2.59 20.75 6.29
N LEU A 311 2.68 19.46 6.63
CA LEU A 311 1.56 18.73 7.22
C LEU A 311 1.23 19.24 8.64
N LYS A 312 2.25 19.56 9.43
CA LYS A 312 2.07 20.20 10.74
C LYS A 312 1.36 21.53 10.63
N ALA A 313 1.74 22.36 9.65
CA ALA A 313 1.06 23.63 9.38
C ALA A 313 -0.41 23.43 8.97
N GLN A 314 -0.71 22.41 8.15
CA GLN A 314 -2.09 22.07 7.80
C GLN A 314 -2.93 21.67 9.03
N TYR A 315 -2.39 20.84 9.92
CA TYR A 315 -3.09 20.46 11.15
C TYR A 315 -3.26 21.65 12.09
N GLN A 316 -2.27 22.54 12.18
CA GLN A 316 -2.36 23.77 12.97
C GLN A 316 -3.48 24.69 12.48
N ALA A 317 -3.57 24.94 11.17
CA ALA A 317 -4.62 25.80 10.61
C ALA A 317 -6.04 25.27 10.90
N LYS A 318 -6.21 23.93 10.87
CA LYS A 318 -7.47 23.27 11.25
C LYS A 318 -7.77 23.43 12.75
N LEU A 319 -6.75 23.27 13.60
CA LEU A 319 -6.87 23.45 15.04
C LEU A 319 -7.28 24.90 15.39
N ASP A 320 -6.66 25.89 14.76
CA ASP A 320 -7.00 27.31 14.97
C ASP A 320 -8.46 27.60 14.61
N SER A 321 -8.95 26.96 13.55
CA SER A 321 -10.35 27.09 13.11
C SER A 321 -11.32 26.47 14.14
N LEU A 322 -10.99 25.31 14.71
CA LEU A 322 -11.77 24.69 15.78
C LEU A 322 -11.80 25.55 17.04
N HIS A 323 -10.69 26.22 17.38
CA HIS A 323 -10.64 27.14 18.52
C HIS A 323 -11.55 28.36 18.33
N ARG A 324 -11.55 28.98 17.14
CA ARG A 324 -12.46 30.10 16.82
C ARG A 324 -13.92 29.70 16.94
N LEU A 325 -14.30 28.54 16.43
CA LEU A 325 -15.69 28.03 16.52
C LEU A 325 -16.15 27.85 17.97
N ARG A 326 -15.26 27.43 18.86
CA ARG A 326 -15.57 27.29 20.30
C ARG A 326 -15.74 28.63 21.02
N GLN A 327 -14.96 29.63 20.62
CA GLN A 327 -15.05 30.98 21.20
C GLN A 327 -16.31 31.71 20.71
N GLY A 328 -16.68 31.52 19.44
CA GLY A 328 -17.91 32.08 18.87
C GLY A 328 -19.21 31.51 19.47
N THR A 329 -19.25 30.21 19.80
CA THR A 329 -20.42 29.61 20.47
C THR A 329 -20.53 29.95 21.95
N ALA A 330 -19.43 30.31 22.62
CA ALA A 330 -19.43 30.75 24.00
C ALA A 330 -19.86 32.22 24.18
N ALA A 331 -19.90 33.02 23.10
CA ALA A 331 -20.28 34.43 23.13
C ALA A 331 -21.77 34.68 22.82
N ILE A 332 -22.55 33.62 22.54
CA ILE A 332 -23.95 33.70 22.10
C ILE A 332 -24.92 33.02 23.11
N ASN A 333 -24.39 32.42 24.19
CA ASN A 333 -25.16 31.87 25.32
C ASN A 333 -24.93 32.70 26.58
#